data_AF-A0A2N7JQV3-F1
#
_entry.id   AF-A0A2N7JQV3-F1
#
_cell.length_a   1.000
_cell.length_b   1.000
_cell.length_c   1.000
_cell.angle_alpha   90.00
_cell.angle_beta   90.00
_cell.angle_gamma   90.00
#
_symmetry.space_group_name_H-M   'P 1'
#
loop_
_entity.id
_entity.type
_entity.pdbx_description
1 polymer ?
#
loop_
_entity_poly.entity_id
_entity_poly.type
_entity_poly.pdbx_seq_one_letter_code
_entity_poly.pdbx_strand_id
1 'polypeptide(L)'
;MFIYFILDRKNIRLRYQFLLTFLSSWFVIGNIMAIFLSSVGPVYFNHFYEQDYYLPLMQRLNALNTELNGGFMHLWSLDVQQILWKTYVADASHIGSGISAMPSMHVTISVLMAMASFRLNKNLGYVLWIFAFCIQIGSVHLGWHYAVDGYVGALSVAILWHFIGYLLRKHLVSI
;
A
#
# COMPACT_ATOMS: atom_id res chain seq x y z
N MET A 1 13.42 -2.95 -4.85
CA MET A 1 13.25 -4.40 -4.63
C MET A 1 12.69 -5.13 -5.84
N PHE A 2 11.67 -4.62 -6.54
CA PHE A 2 11.12 -5.29 -7.74
C PHE A 2 12.17 -5.56 -8.83
N ILE A 3 12.94 -4.54 -9.24
CA ILE A 3 14.02 -4.71 -10.23
C ILE A 3 15.08 -5.71 -9.76
N TYR A 4 15.44 -5.69 -8.47
CA TYR A 4 16.39 -6.65 -7.90
C TYR A 4 15.92 -8.09 -8.12
N PHE A 5 14.66 -8.41 -7.81
CA PHE A 5 14.12 -9.77 -8.01
C PHE A 5 13.90 -10.12 -9.48
N ILE A 6 13.77 -9.15 -10.40
CA ILE A 6 13.80 -9.41 -11.85
C ILE A 6 15.19 -9.83 -12.31
N LEU A 7 16.23 -9.19 -11.77
CA LEU A 7 17.62 -9.42 -12.17
C LEU A 7 18.28 -10.58 -11.42
N ASP A 8 17.86 -10.88 -10.18
CA ASP A 8 18.46 -11.94 -9.39
C ASP A 8 18.25 -13.31 -10.04
N ARG A 9 19.35 -14.04 -10.22
CA ARG A 9 19.34 -15.42 -10.74
C ARG A 9 19.84 -16.43 -9.70
N LYS A 10 20.33 -15.96 -8.55
CA LYS A 10 20.96 -16.82 -7.54
C LYS A 10 19.92 -17.59 -6.73
N ASN A 11 18.85 -16.91 -6.29
CA ASN A 11 17.78 -17.53 -5.50
C ASN A 11 16.48 -17.66 -6.30
N ILE A 12 16.48 -18.57 -7.27
CA ILE A 12 15.37 -18.74 -8.22
C ILE A 12 14.00 -18.95 -7.53
N ARG A 13 13.96 -19.72 -6.46
CA ARG A 13 12.72 -19.98 -5.70
C ARG A 13 12.19 -18.73 -5.02
N LEU A 14 13.05 -17.97 -4.34
CA LEU A 14 12.65 -16.74 -3.64
C LEU A 14 12.22 -15.66 -4.64
N ARG A 15 12.92 -15.56 -5.77
CA ARG A 15 12.55 -14.71 -6.90
C ARG A 15 11.14 -15.03 -7.39
N TYR A 16 10.84 -16.29 -7.72
CA TYR A 16 9.49 -16.65 -8.18
C TYR A 16 8.44 -16.39 -7.13
N GLN A 17 8.72 -16.71 -5.86
CA GLN A 17 7.79 -16.44 -4.78
C GLN A 17 7.47 -14.95 -4.66
N PHE A 18 8.49 -14.08 -4.72
CA PHE A 18 8.30 -12.64 -4.69
C PHE A 18 7.53 -12.12 -5.91
N LEU A 19 7.95 -12.46 -7.13
CA LEU A 19 7.32 -11.93 -8.35
C LEU A 19 5.86 -12.38 -8.47
N LEU A 20 5.57 -13.65 -8.19
CA LEU A 20 4.20 -14.15 -8.19
C LEU A 20 3.38 -13.50 -7.07
N THR A 21 3.91 -13.39 -5.85
CA THR A 21 3.18 -12.73 -4.75
C THR A 21 2.92 -11.26 -5.06
N PHE A 22 3.90 -10.56 -5.65
CA PHE A 22 3.75 -9.16 -6.04
C PHE A 22 2.64 -8.98 -7.08
N LEU A 23 2.70 -9.72 -8.19
CA LEU A 23 1.69 -9.64 -9.25
C LEU A 23 0.31 -10.06 -8.75
N SER A 24 0.23 -11.17 -7.99
CA SER A 24 -1.02 -11.62 -7.38
C SER A 24 -1.55 -10.64 -6.34
N SER A 25 -0.71 -9.87 -5.64
CA SER A 25 -1.17 -8.84 -4.71
C SER A 25 -1.89 -7.71 -5.45
N TRP A 26 -1.35 -7.24 -6.56
CA TRP A 26 -2.02 -6.22 -7.39
C TRP A 26 -3.35 -6.72 -7.95
N PHE A 27 -3.39 -7.96 -8.43
CA PHE A 27 -4.61 -8.54 -8.99
C PHE A 27 -5.66 -8.88 -7.92
N VAL A 28 -5.28 -9.60 -6.86
CA VAL A 28 -6.22 -10.10 -5.86
C VAL A 28 -6.53 -9.02 -4.82
N ILE A 29 -5.51 -8.42 -4.20
CA ILE A 29 -5.71 -7.47 -3.10
C ILE A 29 -6.09 -6.09 -3.65
N GLY A 30 -5.36 -5.61 -4.66
CA GLY A 30 -5.56 -4.28 -5.23
C GLY A 30 -6.75 -4.14 -6.18
N ASN A 31 -7.33 -5.23 -6.68
CA ASN A 31 -8.53 -5.19 -7.51
C ASN A 31 -9.68 -5.99 -6.89
N ILE A 32 -9.57 -7.31 -6.79
CA ILE A 32 -10.71 -8.16 -6.36
C ILE A 32 -11.18 -7.77 -4.95
N MET A 33 -10.29 -7.77 -3.96
CA MET A 33 -10.64 -7.39 -2.59
C MET A 33 -11.04 -5.93 -2.49
N ALA A 34 -10.38 -5.03 -3.24
CA ALA A 34 -10.72 -3.61 -3.25
C ALA A 34 -12.14 -3.33 -3.77
N ILE A 35 -12.64 -4.13 -4.71
CA ILE A 35 -14.04 -4.05 -5.18
C ILE A 35 -15.00 -4.49 -4.08
N PHE A 36 -14.76 -5.64 -3.45
CA PHE A 36 -15.67 -6.19 -2.42
C PHE A 36 -15.65 -5.43 -1.09
N LEU A 37 -14.51 -4.82 -0.76
CA LEU A 37 -14.29 -4.10 0.50
C LEU A 37 -14.23 -2.59 0.29
N SER A 38 -14.74 -2.09 -0.85
CA SER A 38 -14.55 -0.71 -1.25
C SER A 38 -15.03 0.25 -0.16
N SER A 39 -14.13 1.14 0.24
CA SER A 39 -14.38 2.13 1.28
C SER A 39 -13.74 3.45 0.90
N VAL A 40 -14.30 4.54 1.39
CA VAL A 40 -13.72 5.87 1.21
C VAL A 40 -12.69 6.14 2.31
N GLY A 41 -11.53 6.68 1.94
CA GLY A 41 -10.48 7.04 2.89
C GLY A 41 -10.88 8.19 3.83
N PRO A 42 -10.24 8.29 5.01
CA PRO A 42 -10.49 9.37 5.98
C PRO A 42 -10.48 10.79 5.39
N VAL A 43 -9.58 11.04 4.43
CA VAL A 43 -9.45 12.33 3.72
C VAL A 43 -10.74 12.76 3.01
N TYR A 44 -11.50 11.81 2.46
CA TYR A 44 -12.71 12.12 1.70
C TYR A 44 -13.99 11.89 2.52
N PHE A 45 -13.87 11.48 3.79
CA PHE A 45 -15.01 11.10 4.63
C PHE A 45 -16.11 12.17 4.65
N ASN A 46 -15.72 13.43 4.86
CA ASN A 46 -16.65 14.56 4.95
C ASN A 46 -17.37 14.89 3.63
N HIS A 47 -16.89 14.39 2.49
CA HIS A 47 -17.59 14.56 1.21
C HIS A 47 -18.79 13.62 1.07
N PHE A 48 -18.83 12.52 1.82
CA PHE A 48 -19.88 11.50 1.73
C PHE A 48 -20.78 11.45 2.97
N TYR A 49 -20.30 11.97 4.10
CA TYR A 49 -20.97 11.87 5.39
C TYR A 49 -21.01 13.22 6.09
N GLU A 50 -22.09 13.49 6.83
CA GLU A 50 -22.29 14.74 7.58
C GLU A 50 -21.42 14.84 8.84
N GLN A 51 -20.80 13.75 9.29
CA GLN A 51 -19.96 13.75 10.49
C GLN A 51 -18.53 14.24 10.19
N ASP A 52 -18.00 15.04 11.11
CA ASP A 52 -16.69 15.69 10.96
C ASP A 52 -15.52 14.90 11.59
N TYR A 53 -15.60 13.58 11.71
CA TYR A 53 -14.62 12.77 12.47
C TYR A 53 -13.15 13.01 12.06
N TYR A 54 -12.89 13.20 10.77
CA TYR A 54 -11.54 13.40 10.22
C TYR A 54 -11.24 14.84 9.82
N LEU A 55 -12.20 15.76 9.97
CA LEU A 55 -12.00 17.16 9.63
C LEU A 55 -10.86 17.82 10.44
N PRO A 56 -10.72 17.59 11.77
CA PRO A 56 -9.60 18.14 12.54
C PRO A 56 -8.23 17.63 12.04
N LEU A 57 -8.15 16.39 11.57
CA LEU A 57 -6.92 15.84 10.98
C LEU A 57 -6.56 16.59 9.70
N MET A 58 -7.54 16.77 8.80
CA MET A 58 -7.31 17.48 7.54
C MET A 58 -6.95 18.95 7.76
N GLN A 59 -7.58 19.62 8.73
CA GLN A 59 -7.21 20.99 9.11
C GLN A 59 -5.76 21.07 9.60
N ARG A 60 -5.35 20.12 10.45
CA ARG A 60 -3.96 20.06 10.94
C ARG A 60 -2.95 19.84 9.81
N LEU A 61 -3.23 18.94 8.87
CA LEU A 61 -2.36 18.69 7.72
C LEU A 61 -2.21 19.94 6.84
N ASN A 62 -3.32 20.65 6.58
CA ASN A 62 -3.28 21.91 5.82
C ASN A 62 -2.48 23.00 6.55
N ALA A 63 -2.65 23.14 7.86
CA ALA A 63 -1.86 24.08 8.66
C ALA A 63 -0.35 23.80 8.57
N LEU A 64 0.04 22.52 8.73
CA LEU A 64 1.44 22.10 8.56
C LEU A 64 1.97 22.37 7.16
N ASN A 65 1.15 22.17 6.13
CA ASN A 65 1.53 22.49 4.75
C ASN A 65 1.82 23.99 4.55
N THR A 66 1.01 24.85 5.18
CA THR A 66 1.23 26.31 5.17
C THR A 66 2.52 26.68 5.89
N GLU A 67 2.81 26.08 7.05
CA GLU A 67 4.05 26.31 7.80
C GLU A 67 5.32 25.91 7.01
N LEU A 68 5.23 24.85 6.19
CA LEU A 68 6.32 24.37 5.35
C LEU A 68 6.62 25.28 4.13
N ASN A 69 5.94 26.42 3.99
CA ASN A 69 6.21 27.48 3.02
C ASN A 69 6.28 27.03 1.54
N GLY A 70 5.40 26.10 1.12
CA GLY A 70 5.01 25.87 -0.29
C GLY A 70 6.11 25.54 -1.32
N GLY A 71 7.37 25.42 -0.91
CA GLY A 71 8.50 25.10 -1.77
C GLY A 71 8.58 23.61 -2.07
N PHE A 72 9.78 23.08 -2.28
CA PHE A 72 10.01 21.65 -2.51
C PHE A 72 9.51 20.74 -1.35
N MET A 73 9.40 21.29 -0.15
CA MET A 73 9.07 20.56 1.09
C MET A 73 7.59 20.60 1.48
N HIS A 74 6.68 21.00 0.57
CA HIS A 74 5.24 20.93 0.83
C HIS A 74 4.74 19.48 0.99
N LEU A 75 3.56 19.30 1.56
CA LEU A 75 2.93 18.00 1.74
C LEU A 75 2.27 17.52 0.45
N TRP A 76 3.07 16.90 -0.43
CA TRP A 76 2.65 16.28 -1.70
C TRP A 76 1.41 15.38 -1.58
N SER A 77 1.19 14.79 -0.40
CA SER A 77 0.00 14.00 -0.11
C SER A 77 -1.29 14.79 -0.36
N LEU A 78 -1.35 16.07 0.03
CA LEU A 78 -2.54 16.92 -0.13
C LEU A 78 -2.85 17.18 -1.60
N ASP A 79 -1.83 17.36 -2.44
CA ASP A 79 -2.01 17.58 -3.87
C ASP A 79 -2.57 16.34 -4.56
N VAL A 80 -2.02 15.15 -4.25
CA VAL A 80 -2.52 13.88 -4.78
C VAL A 80 -3.96 13.65 -4.32
N GLN A 81 -4.29 13.96 -3.05
CA GLN A 81 -5.66 13.85 -2.54
C GLN A 81 -6.62 14.72 -3.35
N GLN A 82 -6.24 15.97 -3.63
CA GLN A 82 -7.06 16.90 -4.39
C GLN A 82 -7.20 16.48 -5.87
N ILE A 83 -6.12 15.99 -6.49
CA ILE A 83 -6.14 15.50 -7.88
C ILE A 83 -7.12 14.34 -8.00
N LEU A 84 -6.99 13.33 -7.13
CA LEU A 84 -7.88 12.17 -7.14
C LEU A 84 -9.34 12.54 -6.91
N TRP A 85 -9.61 13.49 -5.99
CA TRP A 85 -10.95 14.00 -5.77
C TRP A 85 -11.53 14.67 -7.02
N LYS A 86 -10.77 15.57 -7.65
CA LYS A 86 -11.20 16.25 -8.88
C LYS A 86 -11.48 15.25 -10.01
N THR A 87 -10.63 14.24 -10.16
CA THR A 87 -10.83 13.17 -11.15
C THR A 87 -12.10 12.37 -10.87
N TYR A 88 -12.36 12.03 -9.61
CA TYR A 88 -13.56 11.31 -9.19
C TYR A 88 -14.84 12.11 -9.49
N VAL A 89 -14.88 13.39 -9.10
CA VAL A 89 -16.06 14.27 -9.32
C VAL A 89 -16.30 14.57 -10.80
N ALA A 90 -15.25 14.64 -11.61
CA ALA A 90 -15.36 14.88 -13.05
C ALA A 90 -15.83 13.64 -13.84
N ASP A 91 -16.11 12.51 -13.17
CA ASP A 91 -16.40 11.20 -13.77
C ASP A 91 -15.35 10.79 -14.82
N ALA A 92 -14.13 11.29 -14.66
CA ALA A 92 -13.03 11.04 -15.58
C ALA A 92 -12.35 9.74 -15.16
N SER A 93 -12.68 8.62 -15.80
CA SER A 93 -12.05 7.34 -15.53
C SER A 93 -10.60 7.31 -16.05
N HIS A 94 -9.65 7.76 -15.23
CA HIS A 94 -8.22 7.62 -15.50
C HIS A 94 -7.64 6.38 -14.80
N ILE A 95 -6.57 5.79 -15.36
CA ILE A 95 -5.81 4.73 -14.70
C ILE A 95 -5.27 5.28 -13.37
N GLY A 96 -5.63 4.66 -12.24
CA GLY A 96 -5.23 5.11 -10.90
C GLY A 96 -6.18 6.11 -10.23
N SER A 97 -7.38 6.33 -10.77
CA SER A 97 -8.42 7.23 -10.21
C SER A 97 -9.18 6.68 -8.98
N GLY A 98 -8.78 5.52 -8.47
CA GLY A 98 -9.47 4.89 -7.35
C GLY A 98 -9.28 5.67 -6.04
N ILE A 99 -10.36 6.20 -5.48
CA ILE A 99 -10.40 6.75 -4.12
C ILE A 99 -10.62 5.67 -3.04
N SER A 100 -10.60 4.39 -3.43
CA SER A 100 -10.81 3.26 -2.53
C SER A 100 -9.65 3.14 -1.54
N ALA A 101 -9.97 3.15 -0.25
CA ALA A 101 -8.99 3.03 0.81
C ALA A 101 -8.67 1.56 1.15
N MET A 102 -9.66 0.68 1.15
CA MET A 102 -9.44 -0.70 1.58
C MET A 102 -9.25 -1.66 0.39
N PRO A 103 -8.30 -2.61 0.45
CA PRO A 103 -7.15 -2.69 1.37
C PRO A 103 -5.99 -1.76 0.97
N SER A 104 -5.11 -1.41 1.91
CA SER A 104 -3.97 -0.54 1.61
C SER A 104 -2.86 -1.26 0.83
N MET A 105 -2.73 -0.93 -0.47
CA MET A 105 -1.67 -1.47 -1.32
C MET A 105 -0.26 -0.99 -0.91
N HIS A 106 -0.13 0.23 -0.39
CA HIS A 106 1.15 0.76 0.10
C HIS A 106 1.72 -0.10 1.24
N VAL A 107 0.88 -0.43 2.23
CA VAL A 107 1.26 -1.29 3.35
C VAL A 107 1.51 -2.72 2.86
N THR A 108 0.60 -3.25 2.02
CA THR A 108 0.69 -4.60 1.43
C THR A 108 2.04 -4.83 0.76
N ILE A 109 2.46 -3.94 -0.15
CA ILE A 109 3.74 -4.09 -0.87
C ILE A 109 4.94 -3.86 0.05
N SER A 110 4.85 -2.94 1.01
CA SER A 110 5.94 -2.70 1.98
C SER A 110 6.19 -3.93 2.87
N VAL A 111 5.12 -4.59 3.34
CA VAL A 111 5.20 -5.84 4.11
C VAL A 111 5.77 -6.98 3.24
N LEU A 112 5.34 -7.11 1.98
CA LEU A 112 5.93 -8.08 1.06
C LEU A 112 7.43 -7.88 0.87
N MET A 113 7.86 -6.63 0.68
CA MET A 113 9.27 -6.27 0.57
C MET A 113 10.04 -6.65 1.84
N ALA A 114 9.50 -6.34 3.02
CA ALA A 114 10.11 -6.69 4.30
C ALA A 114 10.26 -8.21 4.46
N MET A 115 9.20 -8.99 4.22
CA MET A 115 9.23 -10.46 4.30
C MET A 115 10.26 -11.07 3.34
N ALA A 116 10.28 -10.61 2.08
CA ALA A 116 11.17 -11.14 1.06
C ALA A 116 12.63 -10.78 1.35
N SER A 117 12.92 -9.55 1.78
CA SER A 117 14.28 -9.14 2.12
C SER A 117 14.80 -9.79 3.39
N PHE A 118 13.94 -10.12 4.36
CA PHE A 118 14.36 -10.87 5.54
C PHE A 118 14.91 -12.26 5.19
N ARG A 119 14.47 -12.85 4.06
CA ARG A 119 15.01 -14.10 3.51
C ARG A 119 16.33 -13.93 2.76
N LEU A 120 16.65 -12.71 2.32
CA LEU A 120 17.93 -12.39 1.66
C LEU A 120 19.01 -12.02 2.69
N ASN A 121 18.68 -11.10 3.59
CA ASN A 121 19.56 -10.57 4.63
C ASN A 121 18.72 -10.03 5.78
N LYS A 122 18.97 -10.52 7.01
CA LYS A 122 18.23 -10.11 8.21
C LYS A 122 18.31 -8.60 8.48
N ASN A 123 19.48 -7.97 8.27
CA ASN A 123 19.66 -6.54 8.51
C ASN A 123 18.80 -5.71 7.54
N LEU A 124 18.81 -6.07 6.25
CA LEU A 124 17.94 -5.44 5.26
C LEU A 124 16.46 -5.66 5.58
N GLY A 125 16.13 -6.87 6.05
CA GLY A 125 14.78 -7.20 6.52
C GLY A 125 14.30 -6.30 7.65
N TYR A 126 15.13 -6.06 8.68
CA TYR A 126 14.78 -5.14 9.78
C TYR A 126 14.55 -3.71 9.28
N VAL A 127 15.43 -3.20 8.41
CA VAL A 127 15.26 -1.87 7.80
C VAL A 127 13.94 -1.77 7.05
N LEU A 128 13.57 -2.80 6.27
CA LEU A 128 12.32 -2.79 5.52
C LEU A 128 11.07 -3.02 6.39
N TRP A 129 11.20 -3.68 7.54
CA TRP A 129 10.12 -3.73 8.53
C TRP A 129 9.88 -2.37 9.19
N ILE A 130 10.94 -1.65 9.54
CA ILE A 130 10.83 -0.26 10.02
C ILE A 130 10.18 0.61 8.94
N PHE A 131 10.60 0.47 7.69
CA PHE A 131 9.98 1.16 6.56
C PHE A 131 8.48 0.83 6.45
N ALA A 132 8.09 -0.45 6.48
CA ALA A 132 6.69 -0.86 6.43
C ALA A 132 5.86 -0.29 7.60
N PHE A 133 6.46 -0.22 8.80
CA PHE A 133 5.85 0.41 9.96
C PHE A 133 5.65 1.93 9.77
N CYS A 134 6.66 2.63 9.24
CA CYS A 134 6.53 4.04 8.89
C CYS A 134 5.46 4.28 7.83
N ILE A 135 5.35 3.39 6.83
CA ILE A 135 4.30 3.47 5.79
C ILE A 135 2.91 3.24 6.39
N GLN A 136 2.76 2.31 7.34
CA GLN A 136 1.50 2.12 8.06
C GLN A 136 1.09 3.38 8.82
N ILE A 137 2.01 3.96 9.60
CA ILE A 137 1.74 5.19 10.35
C ILE A 137 1.42 6.34 9.39
N GLY A 138 2.26 6.57 8.39
CA GLY A 138 2.09 7.63 7.40
C GLY A 138 0.77 7.52 6.66
N SER A 139 0.37 6.30 6.27
CA SER A 139 -0.92 6.04 5.59
C SER A 139 -2.12 6.48 6.42
N VAL A 140 -2.08 6.28 7.74
CA VAL A 140 -3.15 6.69 8.65
C VAL A 140 -3.09 8.19 8.95
N HIS A 141 -1.91 8.70 9.30
CA HIS A 141 -1.73 10.10 9.69
C HIS A 141 -1.88 11.10 8.56
N LEU A 142 -1.69 10.67 7.30
CA LEU A 142 -1.97 11.49 6.12
C LEU A 142 -3.44 11.38 5.68
N GLY A 143 -4.25 10.56 6.35
CA GLY A 143 -5.68 10.42 6.05
C GLY A 143 -6.01 9.54 4.84
N TRP A 144 -5.05 8.78 4.30
CA TRP A 144 -5.29 7.88 3.16
C TRP A 144 -6.12 6.67 3.53
N HIS A 145 -5.83 6.09 4.70
CA HIS A 145 -6.33 4.79 5.10
C HIS A 145 -6.76 4.79 6.56
N TYR A 146 -7.78 4.01 6.90
CA TYR A 146 -8.00 3.58 8.27
C TYR A 146 -6.88 2.62 8.68
N ALA A 147 -6.60 2.52 9.98
CA ALA A 147 -5.56 1.60 10.46
C ALA A 147 -5.82 0.14 10.03
N VAL A 148 -7.10 -0.25 10.04
CA VAL A 148 -7.54 -1.60 9.65
C VAL A 148 -7.25 -1.94 8.18
N ASP A 149 -7.28 -0.96 7.27
CA ASP A 149 -7.01 -1.19 5.85
C ASP A 149 -5.59 -1.73 5.63
N GLY A 150 -4.65 -1.23 6.44
CA GLY A 150 -3.26 -1.67 6.46
C GLY A 150 -3.09 -3.04 7.11
N TYR A 151 -3.80 -3.33 8.22
CA TYR A 151 -3.77 -4.64 8.86
C TYR A 151 -4.31 -5.75 7.94
N VAL A 152 -5.41 -5.47 7.24
CA VAL A 152 -5.98 -6.40 6.27
C VAL A 152 -5.04 -6.59 5.10
N GLY A 153 -4.43 -5.53 4.57
CA GLY A 153 -3.41 -5.64 3.52
C GLY A 153 -2.22 -6.49 3.93
N ALA A 154 -1.65 -6.24 5.13
CA ALA A 154 -0.53 -6.97 5.69
C ALA A 154 -0.84 -8.46 5.91
N LEU A 155 -2.01 -8.77 6.48
CA LEU A 155 -2.45 -10.15 6.69
C LEU A 155 -2.67 -10.87 5.35
N SER A 156 -3.33 -10.20 4.40
CA SER A 156 -3.65 -10.77 3.08
C SER A 156 -2.39 -11.14 2.31
N VAL A 157 -1.39 -10.25 2.30
CA VAL A 157 -0.13 -10.54 1.61
C VAL A 157 0.70 -11.61 2.32
N ALA A 158 0.64 -11.71 3.65
CA ALA A 158 1.29 -12.78 4.39
C ALA A 158 0.67 -14.15 4.03
N ILE A 159 -0.66 -14.24 4.00
CA ILE A 159 -1.38 -15.46 3.57
C ILE A 159 -0.99 -15.81 2.14
N LEU A 160 -1.04 -14.85 1.22
CA LEU A 160 -0.72 -15.05 -0.19
C LEU A 160 0.74 -15.49 -0.39
N TRP A 161 1.68 -14.87 0.34
CA TRP A 161 3.09 -15.23 0.34
C TRP A 161 3.32 -16.68 0.76
N HIS A 162 2.67 -17.11 1.85
CA HIS A 162 2.79 -18.49 2.34
C HIS A 162 2.12 -19.51 1.41
N PHE A 163 0.97 -19.16 0.83
CA PHE A 163 0.27 -19.98 -0.15
C PHE A 163 1.12 -20.20 -1.41
N ILE A 164 1.64 -19.12 -2.01
CA ILE A 164 2.52 -19.21 -3.18
C ILE A 164 3.81 -19.97 -2.84
N GLY A 165 4.39 -19.73 -1.67
CA GLY A 165 5.56 -20.48 -1.20
C GLY A 165 5.30 -21.98 -0.99
N TYR A 166 4.09 -22.35 -0.60
CA TYR A 166 3.66 -23.75 -0.54
C TYR A 166 3.54 -24.37 -1.94
N LEU A 167 2.86 -23.70 -2.87
CA LEU A 167 2.73 -24.17 -4.25
C LEU A 167 4.09 -24.33 -4.94
N LEU A 168 4.98 -23.35 -4.80
CA LEU A 168 6.32 -23.41 -5.38
C LEU A 168 7.16 -24.54 -4.79
N ARG A 169 7.03 -24.86 -3.49
CA ARG A 169 7.72 -26.02 -2.90
C ARG A 169 7.21 -27.34 -3.47
N LYS A 170 5.91 -27.46 -3.74
CA LYS A 170 5.32 -28.67 -4.31
C LYS A 170 5.74 -28.89 -5.77
N HIS A 171 5.88 -27.82 -6.55
CA HIS A 171 6.12 -27.90 -8.00
C HIS A 171 7.59 -27.70 -8.43
N LEU A 172 8.44 -27.02 -7.65
CA LEU A 172 9.88 -26.87 -7.97
C LEU A 172 10.75 -28.04 -7.46
N VAL A 173 10.19 -29.00 -6.75
CA VAL A 173 10.90 -30.24 -6.36
C VAL A 173 10.76 -31.32 -7.45
N SER A 174 9.87 -31.12 -8.44
CA SER A 174 9.64 -32.06 -9.55
C SER A 174 10.42 -31.74 -10.82
N ILE A 175 11.47 -30.92 -10.73
CA ILE A 175 12.41 -30.58 -11.81
C ILE A 175 13.81 -30.84 -11.28
#